data_AF-A0A183E7Q0-F1
#
_entry.id   AF-A0A183E7Q0-F1
#
_cell.length_a   1.000
_cell.length_b   1.000
_cell.length_c   1.000
_cell.angle_alpha   90.00
_cell.angle_beta   90.00
_cell.angle_gamma   90.00
#
_symmetry.space_group_name_H-M   'P 1'
#
loop_
_entity.id
_entity.type
_entity.pdbx_description
1 polymer ?
#
loop_
_entity_poly.entity_id
_entity_poly.type
_entity_poly.pdbx_seq_one_letter_code
_entity_poly.pdbx_strand_id
1 'polypeptide(L)'
;MQVNGRTMYRAELVLPINSPIKETITLKKPMENKKLAQMAVALEACRRLHQRKELNDNLLPVGKGTTALTVLDEDPDEFIPNMNYKVGSARRKQLYDKRMAKALHSSLPSAGEECYIYVMEVDLVQAVSGAANPRNRRFVNPLDTEFCFGFLSNTKIPKVPSFPVFLRQGRMQANVFLAKSFLRVDHEMLQLLQAFHHYLFDNVLRLVKGGLVFVPNNAPTNTLIVPLRRGSPLLDVDYTSRYS
;
A
#
# COMPACT_ATOMS: atom_id res chain seq x y z
N MET A 1 25.92 -0.19 -51.37
CA MET A 1 27.05 0.23 -52.23
C MET A 1 27.69 -1.02 -52.81
N GLN A 2 28.04 -1.03 -54.09
CA GLN A 2 28.79 -2.14 -54.69
C GLN A 2 30.29 -1.85 -54.53
N VAL A 3 31.04 -2.73 -53.87
CA VAL A 3 32.51 -2.67 -53.79
C VAL A 3 33.06 -4.01 -54.25
N ASN A 4 33.89 -4.02 -55.29
CA ASN A 4 34.49 -5.25 -55.87
C ASN A 4 33.46 -6.35 -56.19
N GLY A 5 32.31 -5.99 -56.77
CA GLY A 5 31.25 -6.92 -57.14
C GLY A 5 30.43 -7.49 -55.98
N ARG A 6 30.63 -7.00 -54.74
CA ARG A 6 29.87 -7.39 -53.56
C ARG A 6 29.06 -6.22 -53.00
N THR A 7 27.81 -6.50 -52.61
CA THR A 7 26.95 -5.53 -51.94
C THR A 7 27.44 -5.29 -50.52
N MET A 8 27.88 -4.06 -50.26
CA MET A 8 28.31 -3.57 -48.96
C MET A 8 27.31 -2.55 -48.39
N TYR A 9 27.22 -2.48 -47.06
CA TYR A 9 26.28 -1.70 -46.29
C TYR A 9 26.99 -0.67 -45.41
N ARG A 10 26.46 0.54 -45.36
CA ARG A 10 26.88 1.60 -44.43
C ARG A 10 25.67 1.98 -43.58
N ALA A 11 25.88 2.14 -42.29
CA ALA A 11 24.85 2.55 -41.35
C ALA A 11 25.19 3.93 -40.78
N GLU A 12 24.13 4.68 -40.49
CA GLU A 12 24.16 5.99 -39.86
C GLU A 12 23.29 5.92 -38.61
N LEU A 13 23.74 6.53 -37.52
CA LEU A 13 23.07 6.52 -36.23
C LEU A 13 22.95 7.94 -35.69
N VAL A 14 21.72 8.36 -35.41
CA VAL A 14 21.40 9.64 -34.78
C VAL A 14 20.93 9.35 -33.37
N LEU A 15 21.54 10.02 -32.39
CA LEU A 15 21.14 9.88 -30.98
C LEU A 15 20.05 10.90 -30.62
N PRO A 16 19.23 10.62 -29.59
CA PRO A 16 18.15 11.51 -29.17
C PRO A 16 18.64 12.91 -28.80
N ILE A 17 17.73 13.89 -28.80
CA ILE A 17 18.03 15.29 -28.50
C ILE A 17 18.68 15.51 -27.13
N ASN A 18 18.54 14.58 -26.18
CA ASN A 18 19.16 14.68 -24.86
C ASN A 18 20.58 14.10 -24.80
N SER A 19 21.04 13.41 -25.85
CA SER A 19 22.42 12.91 -25.94
C SER A 19 23.41 14.07 -26.04
N PRO A 20 24.61 13.97 -25.45
CA PRO A 20 25.65 14.97 -25.69
C PRO A 20 26.15 14.94 -27.14
N ILE A 21 26.02 13.82 -27.86
CA ILE A 21 26.43 13.69 -29.27
C ILE A 21 25.25 14.10 -30.16
N LYS A 22 25.38 15.27 -30.80
CA LYS A 22 24.40 15.78 -31.77
C LYS A 22 24.72 15.36 -33.20
N GLU A 23 25.98 15.04 -33.48
CA GLU A 23 26.40 14.68 -34.84
C GLU A 23 25.91 13.27 -35.21
N THR A 24 25.57 13.07 -36.49
CA THR A 24 25.26 11.74 -37.02
C THR A 24 26.52 10.87 -37.03
N ILE A 25 26.44 9.69 -36.42
CA ILE A 25 27.54 8.74 -36.35
C ILE A 25 27.48 7.86 -37.60
N THR A 26 28.48 7.99 -38.47
CA THR A 26 28.55 7.27 -39.74
C THR A 26 29.80 6.39 -39.79
N LEU A 27 29.67 5.18 -40.32
CA LEU A 27 30.80 4.28 -40.51
C LEU A 27 31.72 4.75 -41.64
N LYS A 28 33.01 4.87 -41.33
CA LYS A 28 34.06 5.14 -42.33
C LYS A 28 34.15 4.01 -43.36
N LYS A 29 34.22 2.76 -42.89
CA LYS A 29 34.30 1.55 -43.73
C LYS A 29 32.93 0.87 -43.86
N PRO A 30 32.51 0.48 -45.07
CA PRO A 30 31.28 -0.27 -45.29
C PRO A 30 31.45 -1.74 -44.87
N MET A 31 30.37 -2.41 -44.50
CA MET A 31 30.35 -3.80 -44.01
C MET A 31 29.61 -4.74 -44.97
N GLU A 32 29.94 -6.03 -44.92
CA GLU A 32 29.38 -7.04 -45.85
C GLU A 32 27.90 -7.35 -45.59
N ASN A 33 27.39 -7.09 -44.38
CA ASN A 33 26.00 -7.33 -44.02
C ASN A 33 25.40 -6.16 -43.23
N LYS A 34 24.07 -5.96 -43.34
CA LYS A 34 23.31 -4.93 -42.63
C LYS A 34 23.49 -5.01 -41.12
N LYS A 35 23.41 -6.22 -40.56
CA LYS A 35 23.57 -6.45 -39.12
C LYS A 35 24.96 -6.02 -38.63
N LEU A 36 26.01 -6.34 -39.39
CA LEU A 36 27.38 -5.92 -39.08
C LEU A 36 27.55 -4.39 -39.17
N ALA A 37 26.92 -3.75 -40.16
CA ALA A 37 26.91 -2.30 -40.25
C ALA A 37 26.20 -1.65 -39.04
N GLN A 38 25.07 -2.18 -38.60
CA GLN A 38 24.35 -1.70 -37.41
C GLN A 38 25.18 -1.89 -36.12
N MET A 39 25.77 -3.07 -35.92
CA MET A 39 26.61 -3.33 -34.75
C MET A 39 27.85 -2.43 -34.72
N ALA A 40 28.50 -2.25 -35.87
CA ALA A 40 29.67 -1.40 -35.96
C ALA A 40 29.37 0.08 -35.69
N VAL A 41 28.23 0.61 -36.17
CA VAL A 41 27.86 2.01 -35.89
C VAL A 41 27.45 2.20 -34.42
N ALA A 42 26.79 1.20 -33.83
CA ALA A 42 26.46 1.19 -32.40
C ALA A 42 27.72 1.15 -31.52
N LEU A 43 28.71 0.32 -31.88
CA LEU A 43 29.98 0.25 -31.15
C LEU A 43 30.74 1.58 -31.20
N GLU A 44 30.78 2.24 -32.36
CA GLU A 44 31.37 3.57 -32.50
C GLU A 44 30.64 4.62 -31.65
N ALA A 45 29.31 4.48 -31.49
CA ALA A 45 28.54 5.32 -30.59
C ALA A 45 28.90 5.09 -29.12
N CYS A 46 29.01 3.83 -28.67
CA CYS A 46 29.47 3.51 -27.32
C CYS A 46 30.86 4.10 -27.04
N ARG A 47 31.78 3.99 -28.01
CA ARG A 47 33.14 4.57 -27.89
C ARG A 47 33.10 6.09 -27.68
N ARG A 48 32.28 6.82 -28.44
CA ARG A 48 32.16 8.28 -28.31
C ARG A 48 31.43 8.70 -27.03
N LEU A 49 30.41 7.94 -26.60
CA LEU A 49 29.70 8.20 -25.35
C LEU A 49 30.60 7.95 -24.12
N HIS A 50 31.42 6.90 -24.15
CA HIS A 50 32.46 6.64 -23.15
C HIS A 50 33.49 7.77 -23.07
N GLN A 51 33.98 8.24 -24.22
CA GLN A 51 34.89 9.41 -24.28
C GLN A 51 34.29 10.68 -23.67
N ARG A 52 32.96 10.86 -23.77
CA ARG A 52 32.23 11.98 -23.16
C ARG A 52 31.79 11.72 -21.72
N LYS A 53 32.22 10.61 -21.10
CA LYS A 53 31.91 10.18 -19.73
C LYS A 53 30.43 9.91 -19.46
N GLU A 54 29.65 9.61 -20.50
CA GLU A 54 28.26 9.12 -20.36
C GLU A 54 28.20 7.61 -20.12
N LEU A 55 29.25 6.88 -20.49
CA LEU A 55 29.44 5.46 -20.18
C LEU A 55 30.70 5.28 -19.33
N ASN A 56 30.69 4.30 -18.42
CA ASN A 56 31.88 3.88 -17.66
C ASN A 56 32.68 2.81 -18.41
N ASP A 57 33.79 2.34 -17.82
CA ASP A 57 34.69 1.36 -18.45
C ASP A 57 34.05 -0.02 -18.68
N ASN A 58 32.93 -0.30 -18.00
CA ASN A 58 32.10 -1.48 -18.24
C ASN A 58 31.01 -1.21 -19.30
N LEU A 59 31.07 -0.09 -20.02
CA LEU A 59 30.08 0.39 -20.99
C LEU A 59 28.67 0.59 -20.41
N LEU A 60 28.56 0.79 -19.09
CA LEU A 60 27.30 1.07 -18.42
C LEU A 60 27.06 2.59 -18.37
N PRO A 61 25.80 3.07 -18.47
CA PRO A 61 25.49 4.48 -18.33
C PRO A 61 26.00 5.07 -17.01
N VAL A 62 26.40 6.33 -17.02
CA VAL A 62 26.83 7.07 -15.83
C VAL A 62 25.76 8.11 -15.49
N GLY A 63 25.30 8.13 -14.23
CA GLY A 63 24.27 9.07 -13.76
C GLY A 63 23.00 8.40 -13.25
N LYS A 64 21.98 9.20 -12.89
CA LYS A 64 20.75 8.77 -12.18
C LYS A 64 19.87 7.76 -12.97
N GLY A 65 20.17 7.50 -14.24
CA GLY A 65 19.49 6.51 -15.08
C GLY A 65 20.12 5.10 -15.08
N THR A 66 21.18 4.86 -14.31
CA THR A 66 21.83 3.53 -14.14
C THR A 66 20.85 2.42 -13.75
N THR A 67 19.77 2.78 -13.05
CA THR A 67 18.71 1.85 -12.63
C THR A 67 17.85 1.33 -13.78
N ALA A 68 17.90 1.94 -14.97
CA ALA A 68 17.06 1.55 -16.10
C ALA A 68 17.60 0.37 -16.90
N LEU A 69 18.93 0.15 -16.96
CA LEU A 69 19.50 -0.95 -17.76
C LEU A 69 19.34 -2.31 -17.08
N THR A 70 19.41 -2.38 -15.74
CA THR A 70 19.09 -3.60 -14.97
C THR A 70 17.63 -4.02 -15.09
N VAL A 71 16.79 -3.20 -15.72
CA VAL A 71 15.34 -3.42 -15.86
C VAL A 71 14.96 -3.91 -17.26
N LEU A 72 15.88 -3.87 -18.23
CA LEU A 72 15.63 -4.33 -19.59
C LEU A 72 16.03 -5.78 -19.85
N ASP A 73 16.83 -6.39 -18.96
CA ASP A 73 17.31 -7.78 -19.07
C ASP A 73 16.48 -8.79 -18.25
N GLU A 74 15.47 -8.34 -17.50
CA GLU A 74 14.52 -9.23 -16.82
C GLU A 74 13.19 -9.22 -17.57
N ASP A 75 13.05 -10.11 -18.56
CA ASP A 75 11.73 -10.53 -19.05
C ASP A 75 10.88 -11.00 -17.84
N PRO A 76 9.63 -10.53 -17.65
CA PRO A 76 9.00 -10.56 -16.34
C PRO A 76 8.36 -11.90 -15.93
N ASP A 77 8.40 -12.94 -16.76
CA ASP A 77 7.44 -14.05 -16.66
C ASP A 77 8.05 -15.44 -16.36
N GLU A 78 9.38 -15.60 -16.25
CA GLU A 78 9.95 -16.88 -15.79
C GLU A 78 10.14 -16.91 -14.27
N PHE A 79 9.25 -17.63 -13.59
CA PHE A 79 9.45 -18.01 -12.19
C PHE A 79 10.64 -18.98 -12.08
N ILE A 80 11.81 -18.47 -11.67
CA ILE A 80 12.98 -19.30 -11.35
C ILE A 80 12.98 -19.62 -9.85
N PRO A 81 12.89 -20.91 -9.44
CA PRO A 81 13.03 -21.30 -8.03
C PRO A 81 14.42 -20.97 -7.50
N ASN A 82 14.53 -20.49 -6.25
CA ASN A 82 15.77 -20.14 -5.52
C ASN A 82 16.47 -18.81 -5.89
N MET A 83 15.84 -17.92 -6.66
CA MET A 83 16.34 -16.54 -6.80
C MET A 83 15.90 -15.70 -5.58
N ASN A 84 16.85 -15.00 -4.95
CA ASN A 84 16.57 -14.03 -3.90
C ASN A 84 15.96 -12.77 -4.52
N TYR A 85 14.68 -12.83 -4.90
CA TYR A 85 13.99 -11.69 -5.47
C TYR A 85 13.83 -10.58 -4.43
N LYS A 86 14.23 -9.37 -4.82
CA LYS A 86 14.02 -8.16 -4.04
C LYS A 86 12.52 -7.81 -4.07
N VAL A 87 11.79 -8.22 -3.05
CA VAL A 87 10.34 -7.96 -2.90
C VAL A 87 10.05 -6.46 -2.79
N GLY A 88 8.95 -5.99 -3.41
CA GLY A 88 8.38 -4.66 -3.14
C GLY A 88 8.65 -3.52 -4.15
N SER A 89 9.17 -3.78 -5.34
CA SER A 89 9.25 -2.74 -6.38
C SER A 89 7.86 -2.37 -6.91
N ALA A 90 7.63 -1.08 -7.20
CA ALA A 90 6.37 -0.55 -7.75
C ALA A 90 5.91 -1.25 -9.05
N ARG A 91 6.83 -1.93 -9.75
CA ARG A 91 6.57 -2.73 -10.96
C ARG A 91 6.13 -4.18 -10.69
N ARG A 92 6.36 -4.73 -9.50
CA ARG A 92 5.97 -6.11 -9.13
C ARG A 92 4.98 -6.07 -7.97
N LYS A 93 3.70 -5.89 -8.31
CA LYS A 93 2.58 -6.01 -7.36
C LYS A 93 2.24 -7.48 -7.18
N GLN A 94 2.50 -8.03 -6.00
CA GLN A 94 1.90 -9.30 -5.62
C GLN A 94 0.42 -9.08 -5.37
N LEU A 95 -0.41 -9.57 -6.29
CA LEU A 95 -1.85 -9.63 -6.09
C LEU A 95 -2.14 -10.82 -5.18
N TYR A 96 -2.86 -10.57 -4.09
CA TYR A 96 -3.36 -11.61 -3.19
C TYR A 96 -4.86 -11.43 -3.05
N ASP A 97 -5.58 -12.55 -3.00
CA ASP A 97 -7.00 -12.52 -2.68
C ASP A 97 -7.18 -12.09 -1.23
N LYS A 98 -7.79 -10.92 -1.04
CA LYS A 98 -8.15 -10.44 0.28
C LYS A 98 -9.25 -11.34 0.85
N ARG A 99 -8.88 -12.20 1.80
CA ARG A 99 -9.84 -12.97 2.57
C ARG A 99 -10.38 -12.13 3.72
N MET A 100 -11.69 -12.20 3.93
CA MET A 100 -12.34 -11.55 5.06
C MET A 100 -12.39 -12.50 6.26
N ALA A 101 -12.39 -11.93 7.47
CA ALA A 101 -12.47 -12.72 8.68
C ALA A 101 -13.85 -13.39 8.78
N LYS A 102 -13.87 -14.73 8.73
CA LYS A 102 -15.11 -15.52 8.84
C LYS A 102 -15.90 -15.23 10.11
N ALA A 103 -15.21 -14.86 11.20
CA ALA A 103 -15.82 -14.50 12.47
C ALA A 103 -16.68 -13.21 12.42
N LEU A 104 -16.50 -12.37 11.39
CA LEU A 104 -17.25 -11.13 11.17
C LEU A 104 -18.31 -11.27 10.06
N HIS A 105 -18.57 -12.49 9.61
CA HIS A 105 -19.56 -12.76 8.58
C HIS A 105 -20.95 -12.84 9.20
N SER A 106 -21.94 -12.19 8.59
CA SER A 106 -23.35 -12.22 9.02
C SER A 106 -23.55 -11.91 10.52
N SER A 107 -22.81 -10.92 11.03
CA SER A 107 -22.75 -10.57 12.46
C SER A 107 -23.64 -9.39 12.84
N LEU A 108 -24.49 -8.88 11.95
CA LEU A 108 -25.36 -7.74 12.26
C LEU A 108 -26.34 -8.08 13.39
N PRO A 109 -26.57 -7.14 14.33
CA PRO A 109 -27.59 -7.29 15.36
C PRO A 109 -29.00 -7.23 14.78
N SER A 110 -29.89 -8.09 15.29
CA SER A 110 -31.32 -8.08 14.98
C SER A 110 -32.11 -7.34 16.06
N ALA A 111 -33.18 -6.68 15.66
CA ALA A 111 -34.07 -6.00 16.61
C ALA A 111 -34.71 -7.02 17.57
N GLY A 112 -34.63 -6.73 18.87
CA GLY A 112 -35.21 -7.54 19.94
C GLY A 112 -34.32 -8.67 20.45
N GLU A 113 -33.18 -8.94 19.80
CA GLU A 113 -32.19 -9.93 20.22
C GLU A 113 -31.08 -9.30 21.08
N GLU A 114 -30.44 -10.11 21.92
CA GLU A 114 -29.24 -9.72 22.64
C GLU A 114 -28.02 -9.82 21.72
N CYS A 115 -27.18 -8.79 21.71
CA CYS A 115 -25.93 -8.78 20.96
C CYS A 115 -24.72 -8.48 21.86
N TYR A 116 -23.56 -8.93 21.38
CA TYR A 116 -22.27 -8.71 22.01
C TYR A 116 -21.74 -7.31 21.67
N ILE A 117 -21.21 -6.63 22.68
CA ILE A 117 -20.58 -5.31 22.52
C ILE A 117 -19.06 -5.48 22.53
N TYR A 118 -18.42 -5.19 21.41
CA TYR A 118 -16.96 -5.14 21.32
C TYR A 118 -16.48 -3.70 21.41
N VAL A 119 -15.55 -3.44 22.32
CA VAL A 119 -14.94 -2.12 22.50
C VAL A 119 -13.63 -2.06 21.70
N MET A 120 -13.44 -0.98 20.96
CA MET A 120 -12.20 -0.68 20.26
C MET A 120 -11.48 0.46 20.98
N GLU A 121 -10.36 0.14 21.60
CA GLU A 121 -9.54 1.11 22.31
C GLU A 121 -8.23 1.34 21.59
N VAL A 122 -7.73 2.57 21.70
CA VAL A 122 -6.43 2.97 21.19
C VAL A 122 -5.68 3.66 22.32
N ASP A 123 -4.55 3.10 22.71
CA ASP A 123 -3.70 3.63 23.77
C ASP A 123 -2.43 4.27 23.19
N LEU A 124 -2.11 5.49 23.63
CA LEU A 124 -0.88 6.17 23.23
C LEU A 124 0.33 5.63 24.01
N VAL A 125 1.06 4.70 23.40
CA VAL A 125 2.26 4.09 24.02
C VAL A 125 3.50 4.98 23.89
N GLN A 126 3.66 5.66 22.75
CA GLN A 126 4.81 6.56 22.53
C GLN A 126 4.42 7.74 21.65
N ALA A 127 4.47 8.95 22.20
CA ALA A 127 4.22 10.18 21.45
C ALA A 127 5.37 10.55 20.50
N VAL A 128 5.05 11.19 19.38
CA VAL A 128 6.09 11.79 18.51
C VAL A 128 6.77 12.97 19.18
N SER A 129 8.08 13.08 18.99
CA SER A 129 8.92 14.14 19.55
C SER A 129 9.91 14.68 18.52
N GLY A 130 10.58 15.80 18.86
CA GLY A 130 11.63 16.40 18.04
C GLY A 130 11.14 16.82 16.65
N ALA A 131 11.88 16.41 15.61
CA ALA A 131 11.58 16.77 14.22
C ALA A 131 10.20 16.28 13.75
N ALA A 132 9.65 15.22 14.35
CA ALA A 132 8.31 14.70 14.04
C ALA A 132 7.18 15.48 14.74
N ASN A 133 7.49 16.33 15.73
CA ASN A 133 6.55 17.23 16.41
C ASN A 133 7.13 18.64 16.54
N PRO A 134 7.37 19.35 15.42
CA PRO A 134 8.08 20.63 15.42
C PRO A 134 7.33 21.75 16.17
N ARG A 135 6.03 21.56 16.44
CA ARG A 135 5.19 22.52 17.18
C ARG A 135 5.00 22.14 18.65
N ASN A 136 5.69 21.12 19.16
CA ASN A 136 5.53 20.58 20.52
C ASN A 136 4.06 20.44 20.94
N ARG A 137 3.22 19.93 20.02
CA ARG A 137 1.81 19.70 20.30
C ARG A 137 1.69 18.64 21.39
N ARG A 138 0.88 18.91 22.40
CA ARG A 138 0.46 17.90 23.38
C ARG A 138 -0.63 17.04 22.74
N PHE A 139 -0.44 15.73 22.79
CA PHE A 139 -1.43 14.77 22.32
C PHE A 139 -2.16 14.20 23.53
N VAL A 140 -3.49 14.27 23.50
CA VAL A 140 -4.34 13.61 24.50
C VAL A 140 -4.39 12.12 24.15
N ASN A 141 -4.28 11.25 25.16
CA ASN A 141 -4.44 9.82 24.95
C ASN A 141 -5.93 9.52 24.63
N PRO A 142 -6.27 8.78 23.56
CA PRO A 142 -7.66 8.40 23.29
C PRO A 142 -8.29 7.52 24.39
N LEU A 143 -7.49 6.97 25.31
CA LEU A 143 -8.03 6.35 26.53
C LEU A 143 -8.64 7.34 27.52
N ASP A 144 -8.15 8.58 27.55
CA ASP A 144 -8.59 9.61 28.50
C ASP A 144 -9.91 10.27 28.07
N THR A 145 -10.37 10.02 26.85
CA THR A 145 -11.62 10.60 26.34
C THR A 145 -12.83 9.81 26.80
N GLU A 146 -13.89 10.52 27.18
CA GLU A 146 -15.15 9.93 27.67
C GLU A 146 -15.81 8.98 26.66
N PHE A 147 -15.70 9.29 25.37
CA PHE A 147 -16.25 8.48 24.30
C PHE A 147 -15.19 7.65 23.61
N CYS A 148 -15.54 6.43 23.25
CA CYS A 148 -14.77 5.55 22.38
C CYS A 148 -15.67 4.93 21.32
N PHE A 149 -15.07 4.17 20.40
CA PHE A 149 -15.82 3.41 19.42
C PHE A 149 -15.87 1.94 19.83
N GLY A 150 -16.94 1.29 19.40
CA GLY A 150 -17.06 -0.15 19.44
C GLY A 150 -17.83 -0.65 18.25
N PHE A 151 -18.18 -1.92 18.29
CA PHE A 151 -19.10 -2.51 17.32
C PHE A 151 -19.95 -3.58 17.97
N LEU A 152 -21.13 -3.78 17.41
CA LEU A 152 -22.05 -4.83 17.82
C LEU A 152 -21.88 -6.07 16.94
N SER A 153 -22.04 -7.23 17.56
CA SER A 153 -21.98 -8.52 16.88
C SER A 153 -23.02 -9.48 17.47
N ASN A 154 -23.73 -10.22 16.62
CA ASN A 154 -24.57 -11.34 17.04
C ASN A 154 -23.78 -12.63 17.33
N THR A 155 -22.52 -12.68 16.90
CA THR A 155 -21.64 -13.84 17.11
C THR A 155 -20.42 -13.46 17.94
N LYS A 156 -19.93 -14.42 18.73
CA LYS A 156 -18.71 -14.23 19.51
C LYS A 156 -17.49 -14.39 18.59
N ILE A 157 -16.71 -13.33 18.49
CA ILE A 157 -15.44 -13.27 17.78
C ILE A 157 -14.32 -13.81 18.69
N PRO A 158 -13.32 -14.52 18.12
CA PRO A 158 -12.13 -14.93 18.85
C PRO A 158 -11.40 -13.76 19.53
N LYS A 159 -10.60 -14.06 20.56
CA LYS A 159 -9.75 -13.05 21.20
C LYS A 159 -8.81 -12.42 20.16
N VAL A 160 -8.88 -11.11 20.03
CA VAL A 160 -8.02 -10.34 19.12
C VAL A 160 -6.79 -9.89 19.92
N PRO A 161 -5.56 -10.27 19.52
CA PRO A 161 -4.36 -9.77 20.17
C PRO A 161 -4.24 -8.26 19.95
N SER A 162 -3.65 -7.56 20.91
CA SER A 162 -3.33 -6.15 20.72
C SER A 162 -2.27 -5.99 19.62
N PHE A 163 -2.35 -4.91 18.87
CA PHE A 163 -1.41 -4.65 17.79
C PHE A 163 -1.02 -3.17 17.70
N PRO A 164 0.22 -2.88 17.29
CA PRO A 164 0.68 -1.50 17.17
C PRO A 164 0.05 -0.82 15.94
N VAL A 165 -0.33 0.44 16.12
CA VAL A 165 -0.80 1.33 15.05
C VAL A 165 0.04 2.60 15.08
N PHE A 166 0.62 2.97 13.95
CA PHE A 166 1.43 4.19 13.85
C PHE A 166 0.58 5.33 13.30
N LEU A 167 0.14 6.22 14.19
CA LEU A 167 -0.64 7.41 13.84
C LEU A 167 0.26 8.65 13.86
N ARG A 168 -0.29 9.78 13.42
CA ARG A 168 0.44 11.07 13.38
C ARG A 168 0.95 11.51 14.76
N GLN A 169 0.27 11.08 15.82
CA GLN A 169 0.60 11.39 17.21
C GLN A 169 1.68 10.47 17.77
N GLY A 170 1.99 9.34 17.12
CA GLY A 170 3.00 8.39 17.56
C GLY A 170 2.57 6.93 17.47
N ARG A 171 3.30 6.08 18.21
CA ARG A 171 2.99 4.65 18.32
C ARG A 171 1.83 4.47 19.28
N MET A 172 0.73 3.98 18.75
CA MET A 172 -0.46 3.60 19.47
C MET A 172 -0.55 2.08 19.58
N GLN A 173 -1.31 1.59 20.56
CA GLN A 173 -1.69 0.19 20.67
C GLN A 173 -3.20 0.07 20.54
N ALA A 174 -3.66 -0.63 19.50
CA ALA A 174 -5.07 -0.93 19.30
C ALA A 174 -5.44 -2.21 20.07
N ASN A 175 -6.57 -2.15 20.78
CA ASN A 175 -7.11 -3.24 21.56
C ASN A 175 -8.57 -3.44 21.17
N VAL A 176 -8.97 -4.70 20.99
CA VAL A 176 -10.36 -5.07 20.73
C VAL A 176 -10.76 -6.16 21.72
N PHE A 177 -11.76 -5.89 22.54
CA PHE A 177 -12.20 -6.83 23.56
C PHE A 177 -13.72 -6.77 23.76
N LEU A 178 -14.27 -7.86 24.28
CA LEU A 178 -15.69 -8.01 24.56
C LEU A 178 -16.03 -7.34 25.91
N ALA A 179 -17.08 -6.51 25.95
CA ALA A 179 -17.63 -5.99 27.20
C ALA A 179 -18.37 -7.10 27.96
N LYS A 180 -18.49 -6.99 29.31
CA LYS A 180 -19.17 -8.02 30.12
C LYS A 180 -20.68 -8.09 29.87
N SER A 181 -21.24 -6.98 29.43
CA SER A 181 -22.66 -6.75 29.21
C SER A 181 -23.10 -7.18 27.81
N PHE A 182 -24.37 -7.56 27.74
CA PHE A 182 -25.10 -7.74 26.49
C PHE A 182 -26.02 -6.54 26.29
N LEU A 183 -26.24 -6.18 25.03
CA LEU A 183 -27.19 -5.12 24.67
C LEU A 183 -28.35 -5.74 23.92
N ARG A 184 -29.56 -5.60 24.46
CA ARG A 184 -30.77 -5.84 23.71
C ARG A 184 -31.12 -4.59 22.93
N VAL A 185 -31.01 -4.66 21.61
CA VAL A 185 -31.24 -3.51 20.73
C VAL A 185 -32.68 -3.56 20.25
N ASP A 186 -33.48 -2.55 20.59
CA ASP A 186 -34.81 -2.42 20.03
C ASP A 186 -34.78 -1.88 18.58
N HIS A 187 -35.94 -1.80 17.94
CA HIS A 187 -36.01 -1.41 16.53
C HIS A 187 -35.58 0.05 16.31
N GLU A 188 -35.97 0.97 17.20
CA GLU A 188 -35.65 2.39 17.09
C GLU A 188 -34.15 2.65 17.31
N MET A 189 -33.57 2.02 18.33
CA MET A 189 -32.13 2.09 18.61
C MET A 189 -31.34 1.48 17.45
N LEU A 190 -31.76 0.35 16.89
CA LEU A 190 -31.07 -0.26 15.75
C LEU A 190 -31.04 0.70 14.55
N GLN A 191 -32.16 1.35 14.24
CA GLN A 191 -32.21 2.36 13.17
C GLN A 191 -31.28 3.53 13.45
N LEU A 192 -31.23 4.03 14.69
CA LEU A 192 -30.34 5.12 15.08
C LEU A 192 -28.86 4.73 14.95
N LEU A 193 -28.49 3.51 15.38
CA LEU A 193 -27.14 2.99 15.27
C LEU A 193 -26.73 2.78 13.81
N GLN A 194 -27.64 2.28 12.97
CA GLN A 194 -27.43 2.16 11.52
C GLN A 194 -27.25 3.54 10.88
N ALA A 195 -28.07 4.54 11.24
CA ALA A 195 -27.93 5.89 10.74
C ALA A 195 -26.59 6.52 11.15
N PHE A 196 -26.20 6.35 12.41
CA PHE A 196 -24.88 6.79 12.91
C PHE A 196 -23.74 6.16 12.12
N HIS A 197 -23.78 4.85 11.93
CA HIS A 197 -22.77 4.11 11.20
C HIS A 197 -22.63 4.62 9.76
N HIS A 198 -23.74 4.78 9.05
CA HIS A 198 -23.73 5.35 7.70
C HIS A 198 -23.15 6.76 7.69
N TYR A 199 -23.58 7.63 8.60
CA TYR A 199 -23.09 9.01 8.70
C TYR A 199 -21.57 9.08 8.95
N LEU A 200 -21.04 8.17 9.78
CA LEU A 200 -19.60 8.08 10.06
C LEU A 200 -18.80 7.78 8.80
N PHE A 201 -19.23 6.81 7.99
CA PHE A 201 -18.49 6.39 6.79
C PHE A 201 -18.69 7.31 5.60
N ASP A 202 -19.90 7.85 5.43
CA ASP A 202 -20.25 8.70 4.31
C ASP A 202 -19.82 10.16 4.53
N ASN A 203 -20.22 10.79 5.63
CA ASN A 203 -20.04 12.22 5.83
C ASN A 203 -18.72 12.57 6.54
N VAL A 204 -18.33 11.79 7.55
CA VAL A 204 -17.15 12.06 8.38
C VAL A 204 -15.88 11.56 7.69
N LEU A 205 -15.81 10.25 7.40
CA LEU A 205 -14.63 9.65 6.77
C LEU A 205 -14.56 9.90 5.25
N ARG A 206 -15.72 10.11 4.60
CA ARG A 206 -15.83 10.36 3.16
C ARG A 206 -15.11 9.30 2.32
N LEU A 207 -15.31 8.03 2.69
CA LEU A 207 -14.65 6.89 2.03
C LEU A 207 -15.25 6.56 0.66
N VAL A 208 -16.44 7.06 0.35
CA VAL A 208 -17.20 6.85 -0.89
C VAL A 208 -16.62 7.66 -2.06
N LYS A 209 -15.30 7.66 -2.23
CA LYS A 209 -14.62 8.29 -3.38
C LYS A 209 -14.32 7.23 -4.44
N GLY A 210 -14.61 7.54 -5.70
CA GLY A 210 -14.18 6.73 -6.84
C GLY A 210 -14.97 5.44 -7.09
N GLY A 211 -16.31 5.49 -7.01
CA GLY A 211 -17.17 4.36 -7.41
C GLY A 211 -17.35 3.25 -6.37
N LEU A 212 -16.82 3.41 -5.15
CA LEU A 212 -17.10 2.53 -4.02
C LEU A 212 -18.48 2.86 -3.45
N VAL A 213 -19.41 1.90 -3.47
CA VAL A 213 -20.73 2.05 -2.86
C VAL A 213 -20.70 1.43 -1.47
N PHE A 214 -21.07 2.20 -0.44
CA PHE A 214 -21.19 1.71 0.92
C PHE A 214 -22.58 1.11 1.14
N VAL A 215 -22.70 -0.22 1.02
CA VAL A 215 -23.94 -0.97 1.23
C VAL A 215 -23.78 -1.96 2.37
N PRO A 216 -23.96 -1.56 3.64
CA PRO A 216 -23.66 -2.41 4.79
C PRO A 216 -24.53 -3.67 4.86
N ASN A 217 -25.76 -3.64 4.32
CA ASN A 217 -26.66 -4.81 4.31
C ASN A 217 -26.18 -5.92 3.36
N ASN A 218 -25.44 -5.57 2.30
CA ASN A 218 -24.92 -6.52 1.31
C ASN A 218 -23.42 -6.79 1.51
N ALA A 219 -22.82 -6.22 2.56
CA ALA A 219 -21.40 -6.37 2.82
C ALA A 219 -21.09 -7.77 3.39
N PRO A 220 -20.12 -8.51 2.85
CA PRO A 220 -19.71 -9.82 3.38
C PRO A 220 -19.15 -9.74 4.80
N THR A 221 -18.70 -8.58 5.27
CA THR A 221 -18.56 -8.30 6.70
C THR A 221 -19.47 -7.16 7.07
N ASN A 222 -20.48 -7.46 7.86
CA ASN A 222 -21.53 -6.54 8.25
C ASN A 222 -21.45 -6.35 9.77
N THR A 223 -20.50 -5.50 10.18
CA THR A 223 -20.38 -5.06 11.57
C THR A 223 -20.98 -3.67 11.73
N LEU A 224 -21.66 -3.45 12.85
CA LEU A 224 -22.26 -2.17 13.15
C LEU A 224 -21.36 -1.40 14.12
N ILE A 225 -20.55 -0.48 13.61
CA ILE A 225 -19.78 0.49 14.43
C ILE A 225 -20.73 1.41 15.18
N VAL A 226 -20.51 1.54 16.49
CA VAL A 226 -21.34 2.32 17.41
C VAL A 226 -20.48 3.21 18.31
N PRO A 227 -20.99 4.37 18.75
CA PRO A 227 -20.32 5.18 19.76
C PRO A 227 -20.59 4.59 21.14
N LEU A 228 -19.57 4.59 21.99
CA LEU A 228 -19.60 4.02 23.33
C LEU A 228 -19.15 5.08 24.35
N ARG A 229 -19.80 5.13 25.51
CA ARG A 229 -19.48 6.07 26.60
C ARG A 229 -18.85 5.32 27.77
N ARG A 230 -17.58 5.63 28.08
CA ARG A 230 -16.85 5.03 29.20
C ARG A 230 -17.56 5.31 30.52
N GLY A 231 -17.54 4.33 31.42
CA GLY A 231 -18.22 4.42 32.73
C GLY A 231 -19.75 4.27 32.67
N SER A 232 -20.34 4.06 31.48
CA SER A 232 -21.73 3.61 31.39
C SER A 232 -21.85 2.20 32.00
N PRO A 233 -22.91 1.89 32.78
CA PRO A 233 -23.14 0.53 33.29
C PRO A 233 -23.28 -0.51 32.17
N LEU A 234 -23.62 -0.08 30.94
CA LEU A 234 -23.62 -0.89 29.74
C LEU A 234 -22.22 -1.28 29.25
N LEU A 235 -21.13 -0.74 29.82
CA LEU A 235 -19.74 -0.99 29.43
C LEU A 235 -18.87 -1.38 30.63
N ASP A 236 -19.40 -2.16 31.56
CA ASP A 236 -18.56 -2.76 32.60
C ASP A 236 -17.56 -3.71 31.92
N VAL A 237 -16.30 -3.28 31.81
CA VAL A 237 -15.23 -3.97 31.09
C VAL A 237 -14.27 -4.52 32.13
N ASP A 238 -13.94 -5.81 32.03
CA ASP A 238 -12.91 -6.37 32.91
C ASP A 238 -11.52 -5.90 32.49
N TYR A 239 -10.93 -4.99 33.26
CA TYR A 239 -9.56 -4.56 33.05
C TYR A 239 -8.54 -5.59 33.55
N THR A 240 -8.94 -6.57 34.36
CA THR A 240 -8.01 -7.52 35.01
C THR A 240 -7.42 -8.57 34.08
N SER A 241 -8.07 -8.85 32.94
CA SER A 241 -7.57 -9.75 31.90
C SER A 241 -6.45 -9.13 31.02
N ARG A 242 -6.13 -7.83 31.17
CA ARG A 242 -5.22 -7.10 30.26
C ARG A 242 -3.73 -7.38 30.48
N TYR A 243 -3.38 -8.09 31.56
CA TYR A 243 -1.99 -8.34 31.97
C TYR A 243 -1.69 -9.82 32.26
N SER A 244 -2.51 -10.75 31.76
CA SER A 244 -2.27 -12.20 31.89
C SER A 244 -1.74 -12.81 30.60
#